data_AF-B8BY98-F1
#
_entry.id   AF-B8BY98-F1
#
_cell.length_a   1.000
_cell.length_b   1.000
_cell.length_c   1.000
_cell.angle_alpha   90.00
_cell.angle_beta   90.00
_cell.angle_gamma   90.00
#
_symmetry.space_group_name_H-M   'P 1'
#
loop_
_entity.id
_entity.type
_entity.pdbx_description
1 polymer ?
#
loop_
_entity_poly.entity_id
_entity_poly.type
_entity_poly.pdbx_seq_one_letter_code
_entity_poly.pdbx_strand_id
1 'polypeptide(L)'
;MDTYAVAILNSDDNESAKLSLKNMRIEQILKQAPGTHARDFFSLSLTSLGDAASRKRRAILNHYSVNNKIHPWFVLPRGSEIVMSFGCVRAIINRQSAYIFEAHKPTIRQQALRIAENVQKTDSFTLNDGQIILHARSKKDLPNFELRCVEEVIREVCTMYDRRIRLYEPIVNSLMDRMNSEAFSPSGLHKLVPVKDSLQRFGE
;
A
#
# COMPACT_ATOMS: atom_id res chain seq x y z
N MET A 1 15.99 -14.88 15.66
CA MET A 1 14.70 -15.19 15.00
C MET A 1 14.05 -13.91 14.56
N ASP A 2 13.63 -13.82 13.31
CA ASP A 2 13.08 -12.60 12.73
C ASP A 2 11.67 -12.30 13.24
N THR A 3 11.45 -11.02 13.54
CA THR A 3 10.16 -10.47 13.95
C THR A 3 9.72 -9.42 12.94
N TYR A 4 8.43 -9.36 12.67
CA TYR A 4 7.82 -8.49 11.67
C TYR A 4 6.81 -7.58 12.35
N ALA A 5 6.84 -6.29 12.01
CA ALA A 5 5.81 -5.36 12.45
C ALA A 5 4.56 -5.54 11.58
N VAL A 6 3.45 -5.89 12.23
CA VAL A 6 2.16 -6.20 11.61
C VAL A 6 1.10 -5.30 12.22
N ALA A 7 0.31 -4.65 11.36
CA ALA A 7 -0.92 -3.98 11.74
C ALA A 7 -2.07 -4.95 11.51
N ILE A 8 -2.79 -5.30 12.58
CA ILE A 8 -3.86 -6.28 12.58
C ILE A 8 -5.17 -5.53 12.67
N LEU A 9 -6.01 -5.74 11.67
CA LEU A 9 -7.38 -5.31 11.64
C LEU A 9 -8.28 -6.50 11.95
N ASN A 10 -9.26 -6.34 12.83
CA ASN A 10 -10.24 -7.39 13.12
C ASN A 10 -11.62 -6.96 12.64
N SER A 11 -12.39 -7.92 12.15
CA SER A 11 -13.82 -7.80 11.90
C SER A 11 -14.53 -7.83 13.25
N ASP A 12 -14.87 -6.66 13.79
CA ASP A 12 -15.78 -6.55 14.93
C ASP A 12 -17.14 -6.07 14.44
N ASP A 13 -18.21 -6.76 14.80
CA ASP A 13 -19.57 -6.44 14.36
C ASP A 13 -20.14 -5.19 15.06
N ASN A 14 -19.58 -4.81 16.21
CA ASN A 14 -20.21 -3.88 17.15
C ASN A 14 -19.38 -2.62 17.52
N GLU A 15 -18.10 -2.53 17.15
CA GLU A 15 -17.28 -1.34 17.40
C GLU A 15 -16.35 -1.06 16.23
N SER A 16 -15.70 0.11 16.25
CA SER A 16 -14.71 0.46 15.25
C SER A 16 -13.64 -0.63 15.13
N ALA A 17 -13.45 -1.20 13.94
CA ALA A 17 -12.38 -2.14 13.57
C ALA A 17 -11.08 -1.74 14.26
N LYS A 18 -10.73 -2.51 15.29
CA LYS A 18 -9.67 -2.15 16.22
C LYS A 18 -8.33 -2.47 15.58
N LEU A 19 -7.68 -1.44 15.04
CA LEU A 19 -6.31 -1.57 14.55
C LEU A 19 -5.38 -1.82 15.73
N SER A 20 -4.67 -2.95 15.73
CA SER A 20 -3.64 -3.24 16.71
C SER A 20 -2.29 -3.43 16.03
N LEU A 21 -1.24 -2.85 16.61
CA LEU A 21 0.13 -3.04 16.14
C LEU A 21 0.80 -4.13 16.96
N LYS A 22 1.28 -5.19 16.30
CA LYS A 22 1.99 -6.29 16.95
C LYS A 22 3.29 -6.60 16.22
N ASN A 23 4.27 -7.06 16.98
CA ASN A 23 5.48 -7.66 16.44
C ASN A 23 5.27 -9.18 16.46
N MET A 24 5.24 -9.79 15.28
CA MET A 24 4.90 -11.21 15.13
C MET A 24 6.02 -11.98 14.45
N ARG A 25 6.17 -13.25 14.82
CA ARG A 25 6.97 -14.23 14.09
C ARG A 25 6.13 -14.89 13.00
N ILE A 26 6.78 -15.40 11.95
CA ILE A 26 6.09 -16.14 10.87
C ILE A 26 5.27 -17.30 11.42
N GLU A 27 5.80 -18.05 12.39
CA GLU A 27 5.07 -19.14 13.06
C GLU A 27 3.77 -18.68 13.72
N GLN A 28 3.76 -17.49 14.31
CA GLN A 28 2.55 -16.92 14.92
C GLN A 28 1.55 -16.48 13.86
N ILE A 29 2.03 -15.95 12.73
CA ILE A 29 1.18 -15.55 11.60
C ILE A 29 0.54 -16.80 10.97
N LEU A 30 1.31 -17.85 10.71
CA LEU A 30 0.81 -19.13 10.17
C LEU A 30 -0.23 -19.79 11.07
N LYS A 31 -0.10 -19.65 12.40
CA LYS A 31 -1.13 -20.12 13.35
C LYS A 31 -2.44 -19.35 13.25
N GLN A 32 -2.40 -18.08 12.87
CA GLN A 32 -3.59 -17.22 12.78
C GLN A 32 -4.17 -17.15 11.35
N ALA A 33 -3.38 -17.49 10.33
CA ALA A 33 -3.77 -17.60 8.93
C ALA A 33 -3.33 -18.96 8.37
N PRO A 34 -4.06 -20.05 8.65
CA PRO A 34 -3.61 -21.42 8.36
C PRO A 34 -3.58 -21.79 6.88
N GLY A 35 -4.32 -21.10 6.01
CA GLY A 35 -4.27 -21.25 4.55
C GLY A 35 -3.07 -20.56 3.90
N THR A 36 -2.23 -19.87 4.69
CA THR A 36 -1.01 -19.22 4.27
C THR A 36 0.12 -20.24 4.34
N HIS A 37 0.98 -20.22 3.34
CA HIS A 37 2.12 -21.11 3.24
C HIS A 37 3.42 -20.34 3.48
N ALA A 38 4.46 -21.04 3.96
CA ALA A 38 5.78 -20.43 4.17
C ALA A 38 6.34 -19.74 2.90
N ARG A 39 6.04 -20.29 1.70
CA ARG A 39 6.43 -19.71 0.41
C ARG A 39 5.84 -18.32 0.14
N ASP A 40 4.74 -17.96 0.80
CA ASP A 40 4.08 -16.68 0.59
C ASP A 40 4.90 -15.54 1.19
N PHE A 41 5.60 -15.77 2.30
CA PHE A 41 6.47 -14.79 2.92
C PHE A 41 7.68 -14.44 2.03
N PHE A 42 8.12 -15.39 1.20
CA PHE A 42 9.12 -15.13 0.16
C PHE A 42 8.54 -14.19 -0.91
N SER A 43 7.33 -14.49 -1.39
CA SER A 43 6.65 -13.69 -2.42
C SER A 43 6.30 -12.28 -1.92
N LEU A 44 5.85 -12.15 -0.67
CA LEU A 44 5.59 -10.87 0.00
C LEU A 44 6.88 -10.09 0.26
N SER A 45 8.03 -10.78 0.34
CA SER A 45 9.36 -10.19 0.56
C SER A 45 9.35 -9.21 1.74
N LEU A 46 8.91 -9.72 2.89
CA LEU A 46 8.81 -8.94 4.12
C LEU A 46 10.19 -8.53 4.65
N THR A 47 10.27 -7.35 5.25
CA THR A 47 11.44 -6.82 5.93
C THR A 47 11.28 -7.05 7.44
N SER A 48 12.20 -7.82 8.03
CA SER A 48 12.23 -8.01 9.47
C SER A 48 12.58 -6.70 10.20
N LEU A 49 12.20 -6.59 11.47
CA LEU A 49 12.56 -5.43 12.30
C LEU A 49 14.09 -5.27 12.45
N GLY A 50 14.82 -6.39 12.52
CA GLY A 50 16.28 -6.39 12.55
C GLY A 50 16.88 -5.82 11.27
N ASP A 51 16.35 -6.22 10.11
CA ASP A 51 16.77 -5.70 8.82
C ASP A 51 16.41 -4.23 8.64
N ALA A 52 15.19 -3.83 9.03
CA ALA A 52 14.75 -2.45 8.97
C ALA A 52 15.66 -1.53 9.81
N ALA A 53 15.99 -1.94 11.04
CA ALA A 53 16.92 -1.20 11.90
C ALA A 53 18.33 -1.12 11.32
N SER A 54 18.80 -2.21 10.69
CA SER A 54 20.11 -2.26 10.03
C SER A 54 20.17 -1.38 8.79
N ARG A 55 19.09 -1.33 7.99
CA ARG A 55 18.96 -0.43 6.83
C ARG A 55 18.91 1.03 7.27
N LYS A 56 18.15 1.35 8.34
CA LYS A 56 18.08 2.70 8.89
C LYS A 56 19.46 3.21 9.33
N ARG A 57 20.24 2.37 10.01
CA ARG A 57 21.63 2.69 10.40
C ARG A 57 22.54 2.92 9.20
N ARG A 58 22.45 2.08 8.16
CA ARG A 58 23.24 2.22 6.92
C ARG A 58 22.84 3.46 6.11
N ALA A 59 21.57 3.80 6.04
CA ALA A 59 21.08 4.98 5.32
C ALA A 59 21.55 6.30 5.92
N ILE A 60 21.86 6.33 7.23
CA ILE A 60 22.48 7.50 7.88
C ILE A 60 23.95 7.65 7.47
N LEU A 61 24.63 6.54 7.17
CA LEU A 61 26.06 6.52 6.86
C LEU A 61 26.36 6.69 5.36
N ASN A 62 25.46 6.24 4.47
CA ASN A 62 25.67 6.29 3.03
C ASN A 62 24.54 7.04 2.33
N HIS A 63 24.88 8.04 1.52
CA HIS A 63 23.95 8.69 0.60
C HIS A 63 23.50 7.69 -0.48
N TYR A 64 22.22 7.30 -0.40
CA TYR A 64 21.40 6.70 -1.45
C TYR A 64 21.95 5.48 -2.21
N SER A 65 21.51 4.29 -1.79
CA SER A 65 21.15 3.21 -2.71
C SER A 65 19.85 2.59 -2.22
N VAL A 66 18.72 3.06 -2.78
CA VAL A 66 17.44 2.38 -2.62
C VAL A 66 17.45 1.27 -3.65
N ASN A 67 17.85 0.07 -3.25
CA ASN A 67 17.71 -1.11 -4.09
C ASN A 67 16.21 -1.46 -4.14
N ASN A 68 15.48 -0.79 -5.04
CA ASN A 68 14.07 -1.06 -5.33
C ASN A 68 14.00 -2.38 -6.08
N LYS A 69 14.04 -3.50 -5.34
CA LYS A 69 13.53 -4.75 -5.89
C LYS A 69 12.03 -4.54 -6.10
N ILE A 70 11.63 -4.40 -7.36
CA ILE A 70 10.23 -4.41 -7.76
C ILE A 70 9.71 -5.79 -7.39
N HIS A 71 8.89 -5.85 -6.35
CA HIS A 71 8.18 -7.06 -5.99
C HIS A 71 6.91 -7.12 -6.82
N PRO A 72 6.62 -8.26 -7.47
CA PRO A 72 5.44 -8.37 -8.32
C PRO A 72 4.18 -8.03 -7.53
N TRP A 73 3.27 -7.31 -8.17
CA TRP A 73 1.95 -7.07 -7.61
C TRP A 73 1.08 -8.30 -7.90
N PHE A 74 0.42 -8.80 -6.87
CA PHE A 74 -0.44 -9.96 -6.98
C PHE A 74 -1.57 -9.89 -5.95
N VAL A 75 -2.68 -10.50 -6.32
CA VAL A 75 -3.78 -10.85 -5.42
C VAL A 75 -4.02 -12.34 -5.61
N LEU A 76 -3.76 -13.12 -4.57
CA LEU A 76 -3.87 -14.58 -4.57
C LEU A 76 -5.02 -14.99 -3.64
N PRO A 77 -6.26 -15.05 -4.13
CA PRO A 77 -7.38 -15.55 -3.37
C PRO A 77 -7.27 -17.07 -3.17
N ARG A 78 -7.53 -17.54 -1.95
CA ARG A 78 -7.62 -18.96 -1.58
C ARG A 78 -8.94 -19.20 -0.84
N GLY A 79 -9.21 -20.46 -0.51
CA GLY A 79 -10.46 -20.84 0.16
C GLY A 79 -10.66 -20.17 1.53
N SER A 80 -9.59 -19.92 2.28
CA SER A 80 -9.65 -19.32 3.63
C SER A 80 -9.08 -17.90 3.71
N GLU A 81 -8.11 -17.56 2.86
CA GLU A 81 -7.39 -16.28 2.92
C GLU A 81 -7.06 -15.72 1.54
N ILE A 82 -6.77 -14.43 1.49
CA ILE A 82 -6.27 -13.70 0.34
C ILE A 82 -4.88 -13.20 0.71
N VAL A 83 -3.87 -13.66 -0.02
CA VAL A 83 -2.49 -13.15 0.10
C VAL A 83 -2.29 -12.11 -0.99
N MET A 84 -1.85 -10.91 -0.63
CA MET A 84 -1.66 -9.85 -1.61
C MET A 84 -0.41 -9.01 -1.38
N SER A 85 0.19 -8.61 -2.49
CA SER A 85 1.21 -7.57 -2.60
C SER A 85 0.69 -6.58 -3.63
N PHE A 86 0.33 -5.36 -3.22
CA PHE A 86 -0.21 -4.36 -4.13
C PHE A 86 0.42 -3.00 -3.81
N GLY A 87 1.22 -2.48 -4.74
CA GLY A 87 2.02 -1.28 -4.52
C GLY A 87 2.94 -1.44 -3.31
N CYS A 88 2.81 -0.54 -2.34
CA CYS A 88 3.59 -0.59 -1.11
C CYS A 88 2.99 -1.49 -0.02
N VAL A 89 1.74 -1.93 -0.17
CA VAL A 89 1.00 -2.69 0.84
C VAL A 89 1.18 -4.18 0.61
N ARG A 90 1.51 -4.89 1.69
CA ARG A 90 1.62 -6.35 1.73
C ARG A 90 0.66 -6.83 2.80
N ALA A 91 -0.22 -7.76 2.45
CA ALA A 91 -1.25 -8.21 3.38
C ALA A 91 -1.61 -9.69 3.22
N ILE A 92 -2.05 -10.28 4.34
CA ILE A 92 -2.82 -11.52 4.37
C ILE A 92 -4.17 -11.16 4.98
N ILE A 93 -5.25 -11.52 4.30
CA ILE A 93 -6.61 -11.15 4.68
C ILE A 93 -7.43 -12.43 4.79
N ASN A 94 -8.06 -12.66 5.92
CA ASN A 94 -9.04 -13.73 6.11
C ASN A 94 -10.40 -13.13 6.48
N ARG A 95 -11.40 -13.99 6.71
CA ARG A 95 -12.77 -13.55 7.00
C ARG A 95 -12.90 -12.75 8.30
N GLN A 96 -11.98 -12.93 9.24
CA GLN A 96 -12.06 -12.34 10.58
C GLN A 96 -11.04 -11.20 10.78
N SER A 97 -9.98 -11.15 9.98
CA SER A 97 -8.84 -10.29 10.24
C SER A 97 -7.99 -10.04 9.01
N ALA A 98 -7.35 -8.87 8.99
CA ALA A 98 -6.37 -8.48 7.98
C ALA A 98 -5.03 -8.17 8.65
N TYR A 99 -3.98 -8.81 8.16
CA TYR A 99 -2.59 -8.65 8.59
C TYR A 99 -1.85 -7.79 7.58
N ILE A 100 -1.68 -6.50 7.86
CA ILE A 100 -0.93 -5.56 7.02
C ILE A 100 0.52 -5.52 7.51
N PHE A 101 1.46 -5.96 6.67
CA PHE A 101 2.88 -6.05 7.01
C PHE A 101 3.61 -4.71 6.84
N GLU A 102 4.89 -4.67 7.21
CA GLU A 102 5.73 -3.47 7.10
C GLU A 102 5.28 -2.31 7.99
N ALA A 103 4.51 -2.59 9.06
CA ALA A 103 3.98 -1.57 9.95
C ALA A 103 5.05 -0.87 10.81
N HIS A 104 6.34 -1.08 10.56
CA HIS A 104 7.42 -0.23 11.07
C HIS A 104 7.58 1.05 10.23
N LYS A 105 7.03 1.10 9.02
CA LYS A 105 7.00 2.27 8.14
C LYS A 105 5.81 3.18 8.52
N PRO A 106 6.02 4.48 8.79
CA PRO A 106 4.94 5.40 9.14
C PRO A 106 3.83 5.48 8.09
N THR A 107 4.19 5.45 6.80
CA THR A 107 3.25 5.46 5.68
C THR A 107 2.30 4.26 5.71
N ILE A 108 2.83 3.07 5.98
CA ILE A 108 2.04 1.84 6.06
C ILE A 108 1.10 1.87 7.28
N ARG A 109 1.54 2.41 8.42
CA ARG A 109 0.66 2.59 9.59
C ARG A 109 -0.52 3.50 9.26
N GLN A 110 -0.25 4.62 8.59
CA GLN A 110 -1.29 5.57 8.21
C GLN A 110 -2.25 4.99 7.18
N GLN A 111 -1.76 4.18 6.24
CA GLN A 111 -2.60 3.42 5.31
C GLN A 111 -3.46 2.40 6.05
N ALA A 112 -2.88 1.62 6.97
CA ALA A 112 -3.62 0.63 7.75
C ALA A 112 -4.73 1.27 8.61
N LEU A 113 -4.50 2.47 9.16
CA LEU A 113 -5.51 3.25 9.88
C LEU A 113 -6.65 3.71 8.96
N ARG A 114 -6.34 4.23 7.77
CA ARG A 114 -7.38 4.63 6.80
C ARG A 114 -8.19 3.44 6.28
N ILE A 115 -7.52 2.31 6.04
CA ILE A 115 -8.19 1.04 5.72
C ILE A 115 -9.12 0.64 6.87
N ALA A 116 -8.64 0.71 8.12
CA ALA A 116 -9.45 0.39 9.30
C ALA A 116 -10.74 1.20 9.36
N GLU A 117 -10.63 2.51 9.16
CA GLU A 117 -11.75 3.45 9.19
C GLU A 117 -12.73 3.20 8.04
N ASN A 118 -12.23 3.01 6.82
CA ASN A 118 -13.09 2.86 5.64
C ASN A 118 -13.74 1.48 5.51
N VAL A 119 -13.05 0.41 5.95
CA VAL A 119 -13.62 -0.95 5.99
C VAL A 119 -14.84 -1.03 6.91
N GLN A 120 -15.11 -0.03 7.75
CA GLN A 120 -16.33 0.03 8.54
C GLN A 120 -17.44 0.85 7.88
N LYS A 121 -17.08 1.82 7.03
CA LYS A 121 -18.05 2.72 6.41
C LYS A 121 -19.07 1.92 5.62
N THR A 122 -20.34 2.19 5.91
CA THR A 122 -21.49 1.62 5.22
C THR A 122 -21.93 2.47 4.04
N ASP A 123 -21.21 3.56 3.78
CA ASP A 123 -21.50 4.48 2.70
C ASP A 123 -21.13 3.82 1.39
N SER A 124 -22.12 3.67 0.53
CA SER A 124 -21.91 3.25 -0.85
C SER A 124 -22.34 4.36 -1.79
N PHE A 125 -21.84 4.30 -3.01
CA PHE A 125 -22.33 5.15 -4.08
C PHE A 125 -22.76 4.29 -5.26
N THR A 126 -23.78 4.75 -5.97
CA THR A 126 -24.17 4.25 -7.28
C THR A 126 -23.95 5.37 -8.30
N LEU A 127 -23.54 4.97 -9.51
CA LEU A 127 -23.43 5.86 -10.66
C LEU A 127 -24.63 5.59 -11.56
N ASN A 128 -25.60 6.50 -11.56
CA ASN A 128 -26.74 6.47 -12.48
C ASN A 128 -26.67 7.72 -13.36
N ASP A 129 -26.55 7.54 -14.67
CA ASP A 129 -26.52 8.62 -15.67
C ASP A 129 -25.55 9.77 -15.34
N GLY A 130 -24.36 9.43 -14.84
CA GLY A 130 -23.32 10.41 -14.48
C GLY A 130 -23.53 11.14 -13.15
N GLN A 131 -24.63 10.86 -12.43
CA GLN A 131 -24.85 11.33 -11.06
C GLN A 131 -24.35 10.29 -10.04
N ILE A 132 -23.62 10.78 -9.04
CA ILE A 132 -23.18 9.98 -7.88
C ILE A 132 -24.29 10.06 -6.83
N ILE A 133 -25.01 8.96 -6.63
CA ILE A 133 -26.02 8.87 -5.58
C ILE A 133 -25.41 8.16 -4.38
N LEU A 134 -25.33 8.85 -3.25
CA LEU A 134 -24.83 8.30 -1.99
C LEU A 134 -25.96 7.58 -1.26
N HIS A 135 -25.75 6.30 -0.94
CA HIS A 135 -26.68 5.49 -0.19
C HIS A 135 -25.99 4.91 1.04
N ALA A 136 -26.60 5.08 2.21
CA ALA A 136 -26.25 4.29 3.39
C ALA A 136 -26.73 2.85 3.16
N ARG A 137 -25.82 1.90 2.98
CA ARG A 137 -26.19 0.47 2.88
C ARG A 137 -26.57 -0.05 4.25
N SER A 138 -27.59 -0.90 4.28
CA SER A 138 -27.81 -1.79 5.41
C SER A 138 -26.57 -2.66 5.60
N LYS A 139 -26.18 -2.94 6.86
CA LYS A 139 -25.07 -3.86 7.15
C LYS A 139 -25.21 -5.22 6.46
N LYS A 140 -26.44 -5.64 6.14
CA LYS A 140 -26.74 -6.91 5.45
C LYS A 140 -26.35 -6.94 3.97
N ASP A 141 -26.21 -5.77 3.34
CA ASP A 141 -25.89 -5.64 1.91
C ASP A 141 -24.39 -5.34 1.68
N LEU A 142 -23.60 -5.36 2.75
CA LEU A 142 -22.16 -5.14 2.66
C LEU A 142 -21.46 -6.41 2.16
N PRO A 143 -20.45 -6.26 1.27
CA PRO A 143 -19.57 -7.36 0.94
C PRO A 143 -18.92 -7.93 2.21
N ASN A 144 -18.50 -9.20 2.14
CA ASN A 144 -17.76 -9.82 3.23
C ASN A 144 -16.53 -8.98 3.63
N PHE A 145 -16.14 -9.07 4.89
CA PHE A 145 -15.02 -8.31 5.47
C PHE A 145 -13.75 -8.41 4.61
N GLU A 146 -13.39 -9.61 4.16
CA GLU A 146 -12.18 -9.83 3.37
C GLU A 146 -12.20 -9.05 2.04
N LEU A 147 -13.37 -8.92 1.40
CA LEU A 147 -13.53 -8.20 0.15
C LEU A 147 -13.44 -6.69 0.36
N ARG A 148 -14.05 -6.19 1.45
CA ARG A 148 -13.94 -4.77 1.84
C ARG A 148 -12.49 -4.40 2.16
N CYS A 149 -11.75 -5.27 2.84
CA CYS A 149 -10.33 -5.06 3.08
C CYS A 149 -9.52 -4.99 1.78
N VAL A 150 -9.78 -5.90 0.83
CA VAL A 150 -9.10 -5.89 -0.48
C VAL A 150 -9.42 -4.60 -1.25
N GLU A 151 -10.70 -4.22 -1.31
CA GLU A 151 -11.14 -2.98 -1.94
C GLU A 151 -10.41 -1.76 -1.35
N GLU A 152 -10.36 -1.65 -0.03
CA GLU A 152 -9.73 -0.51 0.63
C GLU A 152 -8.20 -0.49 0.48
N VAL A 153 -7.54 -1.66 0.44
CA VAL A 153 -6.11 -1.73 0.10
C VAL A 153 -5.86 -1.21 -1.33
N ILE A 154 -6.67 -1.65 -2.31
CA ILE A 154 -6.56 -1.19 -3.69
C ILE A 154 -6.83 0.30 -3.77
N ARG A 155 -7.90 0.79 -3.13
CA ARG A 155 -8.28 2.21 -3.07
C ARG A 155 -7.14 3.07 -2.53
N GLU A 156 -6.50 2.67 -1.43
CA GLU A 156 -5.40 3.41 -0.82
C GLU A 156 -4.17 3.48 -1.73
N VAL A 157 -3.82 2.37 -2.38
CA VAL A 157 -2.69 2.33 -3.31
C VAL A 157 -2.99 3.17 -4.55
N CYS A 158 -4.16 3.02 -5.17
CA CYS A 158 -4.57 3.82 -6.32
C CYS A 158 -4.64 5.31 -5.99
N THR A 159 -5.21 5.69 -4.83
CA THR A 159 -5.24 7.08 -4.36
C THR A 159 -3.84 7.64 -4.15
N MET A 160 -2.90 6.84 -3.64
CA MET A 160 -1.50 7.25 -3.51
C MET A 160 -0.88 7.54 -4.88
N TYR A 161 -1.10 6.68 -5.88
CA TYR A 161 -0.59 6.90 -7.24
C TYR A 161 -1.26 8.08 -7.93
N ASP A 162 -2.58 8.25 -7.81
CA ASP A 162 -3.30 9.42 -8.33
C ASP A 162 -2.74 10.73 -7.76
N ARG A 163 -2.53 10.79 -6.45
CA ARG A 163 -1.89 11.96 -5.80
C ARG A 163 -0.48 12.21 -6.35
N ARG A 164 0.30 11.16 -6.59
CA ARG A 164 1.64 11.31 -7.18
C ARG A 164 1.55 11.85 -8.61
N ILE A 165 0.64 11.33 -9.43
CA ILE A 165 0.41 11.82 -10.80
C ILE A 165 0.06 13.31 -10.77
N ARG A 166 -0.91 13.71 -9.94
CA ARG A 166 -1.32 15.12 -9.80
C ARG A 166 -0.19 16.05 -9.33
N LEU A 167 0.80 15.53 -8.60
CA LEU A 167 1.98 16.29 -8.19
C LEU A 167 3.02 16.41 -9.31
N TYR A 168 3.23 15.34 -10.08
CA TYR A 168 4.23 15.32 -11.15
C TYR A 168 3.73 15.94 -12.45
N GLU A 169 2.44 15.80 -12.77
CA GLU A 169 1.81 16.32 -13.99
C GLU A 169 2.12 17.80 -14.25
N PRO A 170 1.92 18.76 -13.30
CA PRO A 170 2.25 20.16 -13.56
C PRO A 170 3.75 20.39 -13.75
N ILE A 171 4.59 19.60 -13.08
CA ILE A 171 6.06 19.68 -13.22
C ILE A 171 6.46 19.24 -14.62
N VAL A 172 5.89 18.13 -15.11
CA VAL A 172 6.11 17.61 -16.46
C VAL A 172 5.60 18.57 -17.51
N ASN A 173 4.38 19.09 -17.35
CA ASN A 173 3.79 20.03 -18.32
C ASN A 173 4.63 21.31 -18.41
N SER A 174 5.02 21.88 -17.28
CA SER A 174 5.95 23.03 -17.25
C SER A 174 7.30 22.70 -17.89
N LEU A 175 7.80 21.46 -17.72
CA LEU A 175 9.03 21.00 -18.37
C LEU A 175 8.89 20.97 -19.89
N MET A 176 7.81 20.39 -20.40
CA MET A 176 7.51 20.28 -21.83
C MET A 176 7.35 21.68 -22.44
N ASP A 177 6.64 22.58 -21.77
CA ASP A 177 6.47 23.97 -22.20
C ASP A 177 7.81 24.70 -22.29
N ARG A 178 8.69 24.49 -21.31
CA ARG A 178 10.05 25.06 -21.31
C ARG A 178 10.95 24.46 -22.38
N MET A 179 10.87 23.17 -22.66
CA MET A 179 11.61 22.56 -23.77
C MET A 179 11.14 23.07 -25.13
N ASN A 180 9.83 23.31 -25.26
CA ASN A 180 9.23 23.84 -26.49
C ASN A 180 9.51 25.33 -26.70
N SER A 181 9.75 26.10 -25.64
CA SER A 181 10.01 27.55 -25.70
C SER A 181 11.51 27.93 -25.59
N GLU A 182 12.27 27.24 -24.74
CA GLU A 182 13.73 27.39 -24.57
C GLU A 182 14.45 26.25 -25.31
N ALA A 183 14.38 26.24 -26.64
CA ALA A 183 15.07 25.24 -27.45
C ALA A 183 16.60 25.29 -27.18
N PHE A 184 17.14 24.22 -26.59
CA PHE A 184 18.56 23.88 -26.50
C PHE A 184 19.51 24.90 -25.82
N SER A 185 19.14 25.49 -24.68
CA SER A 185 20.16 26.08 -23.80
C SER A 185 20.84 24.97 -22.96
N PRO A 186 22.19 24.92 -22.86
CA PRO A 186 22.91 23.94 -22.05
C PRO A 186 22.48 23.95 -20.57
N SER A 187 22.12 25.14 -20.06
CA SER A 187 21.64 25.33 -18.68
C SER A 187 20.21 24.83 -18.46
N GLY A 188 19.36 24.82 -19.50
CA GLY A 188 18.06 24.17 -19.48
C GLY A 188 18.20 22.67 -19.31
N LEU A 189 19.05 22.03 -20.12
CA LEU A 189 19.32 20.58 -20.10
C LEU A 189 19.78 20.06 -18.74
N HIS A 190 20.69 20.76 -18.05
CA HIS A 190 21.14 20.37 -16.71
C HIS A 190 20.02 20.40 -15.65
N LYS A 191 18.98 21.20 -15.83
CA LYS A 191 17.80 21.23 -14.95
C LYS A 191 16.79 20.11 -15.29
N LEU A 192 16.84 19.55 -16.50
CA LEU A 192 15.94 18.50 -16.97
C LEU A 192 16.32 17.10 -16.44
N VAL A 193 17.62 16.83 -16.28
CA VAL A 193 18.14 15.50 -15.91
C VAL A 193 17.57 14.98 -14.58
N PRO A 194 17.54 15.75 -13.47
CA PRO A 194 16.98 15.27 -12.21
C PRO A 194 15.48 14.98 -12.27
N VAL A 195 14.74 15.73 -13.10
CA VAL A 195 13.30 15.54 -13.30
C VAL A 195 13.03 14.27 -14.09
N LYS A 196 13.76 14.06 -15.19
CA LYS A 196 13.72 12.82 -15.98
C LYS A 196 14.07 11.59 -15.13
N ASP A 197 15.12 11.65 -14.31
CA ASP A 197 15.49 10.52 -13.43
C ASP A 197 14.46 10.26 -12.32
N SER A 198 13.75 11.30 -11.86
CA SER A 198 12.64 11.15 -10.90
C SER A 198 11.40 10.52 -11.55
N LEU A 199 11.10 10.88 -12.80
CA LEU A 199 9.99 10.30 -13.59
C LEU A 199 10.29 8.87 -14.05
N GLN A 200 11.53 8.56 -14.40
CA GLN A 200 11.92 7.20 -14.75
C GLN A 200 11.68 6.25 -13.58
N ARG A 201 12.02 6.68 -12.36
CA ARG A 201 11.69 5.97 -11.11
C ARG A 201 10.20 5.93 -10.77
N PHE A 202 9.36 6.71 -11.44
CA PHE A 202 7.91 6.65 -11.25
C PHE A 202 7.29 5.49 -12.05
N GLY A 203 7.85 5.16 -13.22
CA GLY A 203 7.42 4.04 -14.06
C GLY A 203 8.00 2.67 -13.66
N GLU A 204 9.05 2.67 -12.85
CA GLU A 204 9.66 1.48 -12.21
C GLU A 204 8.98 1.14 -10.87
#